data_AF-A0A7J2KVC3-F1
#
_entry.id   AF-A0A7J2KVC3-F1
#
_cell.length_a   1.000
_cell.length_b   1.000
_cell.length_c   1.000
_cell.angle_alpha   90.00
_cell.angle_beta   90.00
_cell.angle_gamma   90.00
#
_symmetry.space_group_name_H-M   'P 1'
#
loop_
_entity.id
_entity.type
_entity.pdbx_description
1 polymer ?
#
loop_
_entity_poly.entity_id
_entity_poly.type
_entity_poly.pdbx_seq_one_letter_code
_entity_poly.pdbx_strand_id
1 'polypeptide(L)'
;MVDLTDLKIQVQTNCQISDARHWGTYSICGLILRFRNFYRWSEDIKPWEEPDMEQIMSWIDDSERLWRAVETDDFHDINVEGESFSPFDLKGINRVLEDTGYMYGAGYAGGLKPTFFLAEVVNIKKISGVDIYYLGKELARDLDAYPAMSQDGIIYARRESMKYFLYDKILELGNTGKISIKDALQVYDFDPFKLKEESDIGHRLEKISGAELETYIYHEIGEVKEPFFKDSRWQGIIQMFPNTKVEKLARAIGDIMADTNNFGMLNHIIQYQKRASLGFYVAFIDGFRKLMFPEIIESYQKFMETGDWEVIEEARIKGHERAEEYAGRILDIYDSAISKGRDFAAMEITRELIASLGV
;
A
#
# COMPACT_ATOMS: atom_id res chain seq x y z
N MET A 1 30.51 12.72 6.41
CA MET A 1 30.23 11.45 5.70
C MET A 1 29.24 10.71 6.55
N VAL A 2 28.05 10.50 6.01
CA VAL A 2 26.95 9.84 6.70
C VAL A 2 27.33 8.40 7.06
N ASP A 3 27.20 8.04 8.34
CA ASP A 3 27.30 6.65 8.79
C ASP A 3 25.97 5.95 8.51
N LEU A 4 25.90 5.26 7.37
CA LEU A 4 24.70 4.55 6.92
C LEU A 4 24.34 3.36 7.82
N THR A 5 25.31 2.80 8.56
CA THR A 5 25.05 1.68 9.47
C THR A 5 24.31 2.17 10.70
N ASP A 6 24.79 3.27 11.28
CA ASP A 6 24.14 3.93 12.40
C ASP A 6 22.75 4.45 12.01
N LEU A 7 22.63 5.14 10.86
CA LEU A 7 21.35 5.64 10.37
C LEU A 7 20.33 4.51 10.15
N LYS A 8 20.75 3.38 9.55
CA LYS A 8 19.89 2.20 9.39
C LYS A 8 19.33 1.73 10.74
N ILE A 9 20.17 1.66 11.78
CA ILE A 9 19.75 1.22 13.11
C ILE A 9 18.72 2.19 13.68
N GLN A 10 18.99 3.49 13.64
CA GLN A 10 18.07 4.53 14.13
C GLN A 10 16.69 4.45 13.46
N VAL A 11 16.66 4.34 12.12
CA VAL A 11 15.41 4.21 11.37
C VAL A 11 14.68 2.92 11.72
N GLN A 12 15.40 1.79 11.77
CA GLN A 12 14.80 0.49 12.10
C GLN A 12 14.23 0.44 13.52
N THR A 13 14.86 1.13 14.48
CA THR A 13 14.33 1.28 15.84
C THR A 13 12.98 1.99 15.83
N ASN A 14 12.82 3.07 15.06
CA ASN A 14 11.53 3.75 14.93
C ASN A 14 10.47 2.88 14.24
N CYS A 15 10.84 2.07 13.25
CA CYS A 15 9.95 1.05 12.68
C CYS A 15 9.48 0.06 13.76
N GLN A 16 10.41 -0.47 14.57
CA GLN A 16 10.11 -1.43 15.62
C GLN A 16 9.20 -0.86 16.71
N ILE A 17 9.42 0.38 17.14
CA ILE A 17 8.54 1.10 18.07
C ILE A 17 7.14 1.23 17.47
N SER A 18 7.05 1.58 16.18
CA SER A 18 5.75 1.71 15.51
C SER A 18 5.01 0.38 15.42
N ASP A 19 5.68 -0.68 14.99
CA ASP A 19 5.12 -2.02 14.87
C ASP A 19 4.68 -2.56 16.25
N ALA A 20 5.51 -2.38 17.28
CA ALA A 20 5.21 -2.75 18.66
C ALA A 20 3.94 -2.06 19.21
N ARG A 21 3.69 -0.81 18.81
CA ARG A 21 2.49 -0.07 19.22
C ARG A 21 1.22 -0.47 18.45
N HIS A 22 1.35 -1.06 17.27
CA HIS A 22 0.22 -1.24 16.33
C HIS A 22 -0.03 -2.69 15.89
N TRP A 23 0.77 -3.67 16.28
CA TRP A 23 0.59 -5.07 15.84
C TRP A 23 -0.81 -5.63 16.18
N GLY A 24 -1.45 -5.15 17.24
CA GLY A 24 -2.80 -5.53 17.66
C GLY A 24 -3.91 -5.16 16.67
N THR A 25 -3.62 -4.37 15.64
CA THR A 25 -4.61 -4.04 14.58
C THR A 25 -4.79 -5.16 13.55
N TYR A 26 -3.86 -6.10 13.48
CA TYR A 26 -3.89 -7.20 12.53
C TYR A 26 -4.66 -8.41 13.09
N SER A 27 -5.30 -9.19 12.22
CA SER A 27 -5.74 -10.53 12.60
C SER A 27 -4.52 -11.43 12.81
N ILE A 28 -4.65 -12.49 13.62
CA ILE A 28 -3.54 -13.42 13.89
C ILE A 28 -2.94 -13.97 12.58
N CYS A 29 -3.79 -14.46 11.66
CA CYS A 29 -3.32 -14.96 10.37
C CYS A 29 -2.64 -13.85 9.55
N GLY A 30 -3.20 -12.63 9.57
CA GLY A 30 -2.63 -11.48 8.85
C GLY A 30 -1.30 -11.00 9.42
N LEU A 31 -1.08 -11.18 10.73
CA LEU A 31 0.18 -10.87 11.41
C LEU A 31 1.26 -11.91 11.07
N ILE A 32 0.93 -13.20 11.11
CA ILE A 32 1.87 -14.28 10.78
C ILE A 32 2.41 -14.13 9.34
N LEU A 33 1.53 -13.81 8.37
CA LEU A 33 1.96 -13.58 6.99
C LEU A 33 2.94 -12.40 6.87
N ARG A 34 2.70 -11.32 7.63
CA ARG A 34 3.61 -10.16 7.65
C ARG A 34 4.94 -10.49 8.30
N PHE A 35 4.93 -11.19 9.44
CA PHE A 35 6.15 -11.65 10.08
C PHE A 35 7.00 -12.50 9.15
N ARG A 36 6.38 -13.45 8.42
CA ARG A 36 7.09 -14.26 7.44
C ARG A 36 7.77 -13.41 6.36
N ASN A 37 7.07 -12.41 5.80
CA ASN A 37 7.67 -11.50 4.82
C ASN A 37 8.78 -10.64 5.39
N PHE A 38 8.59 -10.14 6.61
CA PHE A 38 9.55 -9.28 7.26
C PHE A 38 10.83 -10.06 7.62
N TYR A 39 10.69 -11.29 8.13
CA TYR A 39 11.80 -12.22 8.34
C TYR A 39 12.59 -12.47 7.06
N ARG A 40 11.90 -12.80 5.95
CA ARG A 40 12.59 -13.03 4.67
C ARG A 40 13.44 -11.82 4.28
N TRP A 41 12.91 -10.61 4.42
CA TRP A 41 13.66 -9.41 4.12
C TRP A 41 14.81 -9.12 5.10
N SER A 42 14.60 -9.29 6.41
CA SER A 42 15.64 -9.01 7.40
C SER A 42 16.86 -9.93 7.23
N GLU A 43 16.62 -11.15 6.74
CA GLU A 43 17.65 -12.16 6.47
C GLU A 43 18.14 -12.20 5.00
N ASP A 44 17.74 -11.24 4.15
CA ASP A 44 18.07 -11.19 2.69
C ASP A 44 17.64 -12.45 1.89
N ILE A 45 16.64 -13.17 2.41
CA ILE A 45 15.97 -14.32 1.77
C ILE A 45 15.01 -13.80 0.70
N LYS A 46 15.04 -14.41 -0.48
CA LYS A 46 14.20 -13.95 -1.61
C LYS A 46 12.72 -14.23 -1.37
N PRO A 47 11.80 -13.45 -1.96
CA PRO A 47 10.37 -13.62 -1.75
C PRO A 47 9.84 -15.04 -2.03
N TRP A 48 10.44 -15.74 -3.00
CA TRP A 48 10.05 -17.08 -3.44
C TRP A 48 10.77 -18.24 -2.74
N GLU A 49 11.72 -17.92 -1.86
CA GLU A 49 12.37 -18.91 -1.02
C GLU A 49 11.52 -19.12 0.23
N GLU A 50 11.24 -20.37 0.60
CA GLU A 50 10.50 -20.69 1.81
C GLU A 50 11.48 -20.92 2.97
N PRO A 51 11.48 -20.07 4.00
CA PRO A 51 12.33 -20.26 5.16
C PRO A 51 11.90 -21.46 6.01
N ASP A 52 12.83 -21.98 6.81
CA ASP A 52 12.55 -23.05 7.76
C ASP A 52 11.55 -22.59 8.84
N MET A 53 10.53 -23.41 9.10
CA MET A 53 9.45 -23.05 10.02
C MET A 53 9.92 -22.90 11.47
N GLU A 54 10.89 -23.69 11.92
CA GLU A 54 11.41 -23.57 13.30
C GLU A 54 12.19 -22.25 13.46
N GLN A 55 12.96 -21.87 12.44
CA GLN A 55 13.66 -20.58 12.42
C GLN A 55 12.70 -19.39 12.46
N ILE A 56 11.65 -19.41 11.63
CA ILE A 56 10.64 -18.32 11.62
C ILE A 56 9.97 -18.21 12.99
N MET A 57 9.57 -19.33 13.60
CA MET A 57 8.90 -19.32 14.89
C MET A 57 9.82 -18.79 16.00
N SER A 58 11.09 -19.22 16.02
CA SER A 58 12.08 -18.68 16.96
C SER A 58 12.28 -17.18 16.77
N TRP A 59 12.36 -16.71 15.52
CA TRP A 59 12.54 -15.30 15.21
C TRP A 59 11.31 -14.46 15.56
N ILE A 60 10.09 -15.01 15.40
CA ILE A 60 8.85 -14.35 15.85
C ILE A 60 8.88 -14.17 17.37
N ASP A 61 9.26 -15.21 18.12
CA ASP A 61 9.37 -15.14 19.58
C ASP A 61 10.38 -14.06 20.03
N ASP A 62 11.51 -13.94 19.35
CA ASP A 62 12.50 -12.89 19.59
C ASP A 62 11.96 -11.49 19.26
N SER A 63 11.26 -11.36 18.12
CA SER A 63 10.65 -10.10 17.68
C SER A 63 9.57 -9.61 18.65
N GLU A 64 8.73 -10.52 19.15
CA GLU A 64 7.73 -10.17 20.17
C GLU A 64 8.37 -9.75 21.49
N ARG A 65 9.48 -10.39 21.90
CA ARG A 65 10.24 -9.98 23.09
C ARG A 65 10.80 -8.57 22.92
N LEU A 66 11.35 -8.27 21.75
CA LEU A 66 11.84 -6.93 21.43
C LEU A 66 10.72 -5.90 21.44
N TRP A 67 9.57 -6.20 20.82
CA TRP A 67 8.43 -5.28 20.80
C TRP A 67 7.90 -4.95 22.19
N ARG A 68 7.77 -5.94 23.08
CA ARG A 68 7.39 -5.69 24.48
C ARG A 68 8.36 -4.78 25.22
N ALA A 69 9.63 -4.73 24.80
CA ALA A 69 10.65 -3.88 25.40
C ALA A 69 10.58 -2.42 24.92
N VAL A 70 10.06 -2.17 23.71
CA VAL A 70 10.06 -0.84 23.07
C VAL A 70 8.66 -0.25 22.84
N GLU A 71 7.58 -0.98 23.13
CA GLU A 71 6.20 -0.52 22.87
C GLU A 71 5.85 0.81 23.57
N THR A 72 6.45 1.08 24.73
CA THR A 72 6.22 2.33 25.47
C THR A 72 7.21 3.44 25.11
N ASP A 73 8.24 3.17 24.30
CA ASP A 73 9.28 4.15 23.97
C ASP A 73 8.77 5.19 22.98
N ASP A 74 9.15 6.45 23.18
CA ASP A 74 8.89 7.50 22.19
C ASP A 74 9.74 7.30 20.94
N PHE A 75 9.27 7.82 19.80
CA PHE A 75 10.08 7.81 18.58
C PHE A 75 11.34 8.63 18.80
N HIS A 76 12.47 8.06 18.40
CA HIS A 76 13.77 8.68 18.54
C HIS A 76 14.02 9.67 17.40
N ASP A 77 14.73 10.74 17.73
CA ASP A 77 15.29 11.65 16.73
C ASP A 77 16.29 10.91 15.83
N ILE A 78 16.37 11.35 14.58
CA ILE A 78 17.34 10.88 13.60
C ILE A 78 18.56 11.79 13.65
N ASN A 79 19.69 11.22 14.07
CA ASN A 79 20.96 11.90 14.17
C ASN A 79 21.81 11.60 12.93
N VAL A 80 22.14 12.63 12.15
CA VAL A 80 22.96 12.49 10.95
C VAL A 80 23.88 13.69 10.79
N GLU A 81 25.16 13.42 10.53
CA GLU A 81 26.24 14.43 10.42
C GLU A 81 26.33 15.42 11.61
N GLY A 82 25.94 14.98 12.81
CA GLY A 82 25.98 15.81 14.03
C GLY A 82 24.78 16.72 14.22
N GLU A 83 23.80 16.67 13.31
CA GLU A 83 22.48 17.30 13.48
C GLU A 83 21.46 16.26 13.96
N SER A 84 20.50 16.71 14.78
CA SER A 84 19.39 15.89 15.29
C SER A 84 18.08 16.40 14.69
N PHE A 85 17.33 15.51 14.06
CA PHE A 85 16.06 15.81 13.41
C PHE A 85 14.92 15.04 14.08
N SER A 86 13.75 15.65 14.17
CA SER A 86 12.54 14.90 14.47
C SER A 86 12.36 13.79 13.43
N PRO A 87 11.88 12.59 13.80
CA PRO A 87 11.67 11.49 12.84
C PRO A 87 10.65 11.83 11.74
N PHE A 88 9.86 12.89 11.89
CA PHE A 88 8.95 13.37 10.85
C PHE A 88 9.49 14.58 10.06
N ASP A 89 10.74 15.01 10.29
CA ASP A 89 11.40 16.05 9.49
C ASP A 89 12.07 15.48 8.24
N LEU A 90 11.25 15.02 7.29
CA LEU A 90 11.74 14.45 6.04
C LEU A 90 12.58 15.45 5.23
N LYS A 91 12.24 16.74 5.27
CA LYS A 91 12.96 17.77 4.51
C LYS A 91 14.36 17.98 5.08
N GLY A 92 14.48 18.04 6.41
CA GLY A 92 15.76 18.14 7.10
C GLY A 92 16.65 16.95 6.81
N ILE A 93 16.13 15.74 7.06
CA ILE A 93 16.88 14.49 6.92
C ILE A 93 17.30 14.26 5.46
N ASN A 94 16.39 14.35 4.49
CA ASN A 94 16.70 14.04 3.09
C ASN A 94 17.64 15.06 2.43
N ARG A 95 17.68 16.31 2.92
CA ARG A 95 18.69 17.29 2.48
C ARG A 95 20.11 16.88 2.87
N VAL A 96 20.29 16.23 4.03
CA VAL A 96 21.59 15.68 4.43
C VAL A 96 21.92 14.40 3.66
N LEU A 97 20.91 13.67 3.20
CA LEU A 97 21.08 12.43 2.42
C LEU A 97 21.23 12.63 0.91
N GLU A 98 21.03 13.83 0.37
CA GLU A 98 20.92 14.10 -1.08
C GLU A 98 22.11 13.51 -1.88
N ASP A 99 23.34 13.65 -1.39
CA ASP A 99 24.57 13.16 -2.05
C ASP A 99 24.94 11.71 -1.69
N THR A 100 24.15 11.04 -0.84
CA THR A 100 24.43 9.68 -0.37
C THR A 100 23.84 8.59 -1.27
N GLY A 101 22.86 8.94 -2.11
CA GLY A 101 22.09 7.98 -2.90
C GLY A 101 21.02 7.23 -2.11
N TYR A 102 20.66 7.70 -0.90
CA TYR A 102 19.60 7.13 -0.07
C TYR A 102 18.48 8.12 0.19
N MET A 103 17.27 7.61 0.41
CA MET A 103 16.08 8.38 0.75
C MET A 103 15.49 7.84 2.06
N TYR A 104 15.19 8.76 2.96
CA TYR A 104 14.41 8.54 4.16
C TYR A 104 12.94 8.89 3.91
N GLY A 105 12.03 8.02 4.34
CA GLY A 105 10.59 8.30 4.34
C GLY A 105 10.00 8.07 5.72
N ALA A 106 9.04 8.92 6.08
CA ALA A 106 8.29 8.81 7.32
C ALA A 106 6.87 9.37 7.13
N GLY A 107 5.87 8.81 7.80
CA GLY A 107 4.50 9.29 7.68
C GLY A 107 3.50 8.48 8.49
N TYR A 108 2.24 8.51 8.08
CA TYR A 108 1.15 7.76 8.72
C TYR A 108 0.42 6.92 7.68
N ALA A 109 0.37 5.62 7.91
CA ALA A 109 -0.32 4.66 7.06
C ALA A 109 -1.76 4.40 7.55
N GLY A 110 -2.35 3.27 7.13
CA GLY A 110 -3.63 2.79 7.64
C GLY A 110 -3.68 2.77 9.18
N GLY A 111 -4.81 3.20 9.75
CA GLY A 111 -4.99 3.29 11.20
C GLY A 111 -4.22 4.42 11.87
N LEU A 112 -3.67 5.36 11.08
CA LEU A 112 -2.68 6.36 11.53
C LEU A 112 -1.45 5.72 12.18
N LYS A 113 -1.11 4.48 11.80
CA LYS A 113 0.14 3.86 12.22
C LYS A 113 1.32 4.66 11.64
N PRO A 114 2.25 5.18 12.46
CA PRO A 114 3.49 5.77 11.97
C PRO A 114 4.28 4.77 11.11
N THR A 115 4.90 5.23 10.04
CA THR A 115 5.71 4.36 9.17
C THR A 115 7.02 5.05 8.87
N PHE A 116 8.09 4.27 8.76
CA PHE A 116 9.44 4.73 8.47
C PHE A 116 10.13 3.78 7.50
N PHE A 117 10.98 4.32 6.62
CA PHE A 117 11.87 3.51 5.81
C PHE A 117 13.14 4.28 5.44
N LEU A 118 14.18 3.53 5.07
CA LEU A 118 15.40 4.04 4.45
C LEU A 118 15.72 3.13 3.27
N ALA A 119 15.91 3.69 2.08
CA ALA A 119 16.14 2.91 0.87
C ALA A 119 17.08 3.60 -0.12
N GLU A 120 17.74 2.82 -0.97
CA GLU A 120 18.52 3.36 -2.09
C GLU A 120 17.65 4.05 -3.13
N VAL A 121 18.09 5.21 -3.61
CA VAL A 121 17.50 5.91 -4.75
C VAL A 121 18.11 5.33 -6.02
N VAL A 122 17.29 4.62 -6.80
CA VAL A 122 17.72 4.02 -8.07
C VAL A 122 17.50 4.97 -9.23
N ASN A 123 16.41 5.73 -9.20
CA ASN A 123 16.06 6.66 -10.27
C ASN A 123 15.07 7.71 -9.76
N ILE A 124 15.08 8.89 -10.37
CA ILE A 124 14.09 9.95 -10.16
C ILE A 124 13.51 10.31 -11.52
N LYS A 125 12.19 10.25 -11.65
CA LYS A 125 11.49 10.66 -12.88
C LYS A 125 10.38 11.64 -12.56
N LYS A 126 10.08 12.52 -13.50
CA LYS A 126 8.89 13.36 -13.45
C LYS A 126 7.82 12.78 -14.37
N ILE A 127 6.71 12.30 -13.81
CA ILE A 127 5.59 11.74 -14.56
C ILE A 127 4.36 12.61 -14.29
N SER A 128 3.72 13.10 -15.35
CA SER A 128 2.52 13.94 -15.23
C SER A 128 2.69 15.18 -14.33
N GLY A 129 3.93 15.68 -14.20
CA GLY A 129 4.29 16.81 -13.33
C GLY A 129 4.65 16.45 -11.88
N VAL A 130 4.53 15.18 -11.49
CA VAL A 130 4.81 14.65 -10.16
C VAL A 130 6.19 13.99 -10.13
N ASP A 131 6.97 14.24 -9.08
CA ASP A 131 8.29 13.62 -8.91
C ASP A 131 8.14 12.22 -8.29
N ILE A 132 8.71 11.22 -8.99
CA ILE A 132 8.65 9.81 -8.65
C ILE A 132 10.05 9.32 -8.32
N TYR A 133 10.25 8.91 -7.08
CA TYR A 133 11.49 8.31 -6.58
C TYR A 133 11.35 6.80 -6.66
N TYR A 134 12.09 6.17 -7.57
CA TYR A 134 12.18 4.72 -7.65
C TYR A 134 13.23 4.26 -6.64
N LEU A 135 12.78 3.51 -5.64
CA LEU A 135 13.59 3.04 -4.54
C LEU A 135 13.96 1.56 -4.74
N GLY A 136 15.22 1.25 -4.46
CA GLY A 136 15.84 -0.06 -4.65
C GLY A 136 15.82 -0.90 -3.38
N LYS A 137 17.02 -1.27 -2.91
CA LYS A 137 17.21 -2.04 -1.67
C LYS A 137 16.81 -1.20 -0.47
N GLU A 138 16.07 -1.79 0.45
CA GLU A 138 15.63 -1.17 1.69
C GLU A 138 16.62 -1.51 2.80
N LEU A 139 17.15 -0.50 3.47
CA LEU A 139 18.03 -0.66 4.62
C LEU A 139 17.24 -0.81 5.92
N ALA A 140 16.10 -0.13 6.01
CA ALA A 140 15.17 -0.21 7.13
C ALA A 140 13.73 -0.10 6.61
N ARG A 141 12.80 -0.85 7.21
CA ARG A 141 11.36 -0.77 6.91
C ARG A 141 10.50 -1.26 8.08
N ASP A 142 9.22 -0.92 8.05
CA ASP A 142 8.20 -1.51 8.93
C ASP A 142 7.84 -2.95 8.53
N LEU A 143 7.17 -3.64 9.46
CA LEU A 143 6.51 -4.93 9.23
C LEU A 143 5.57 -4.93 8.01
N ASP A 144 4.82 -3.84 7.83
CA ASP A 144 3.86 -3.66 6.74
C ASP A 144 4.40 -2.65 5.74
N ALA A 145 5.02 -3.14 4.66
CA ALA A 145 5.72 -2.31 3.69
C ALA A 145 4.87 -2.05 2.44
N TYR A 146 4.47 -0.79 2.26
CA TYR A 146 3.66 -0.35 1.12
C TYR A 146 4.54 -0.20 -0.14
N PRO A 147 4.17 -0.81 -1.28
CA PRO A 147 4.95 -0.74 -2.52
C PRO A 147 5.04 0.65 -3.15
N ALA A 148 3.98 1.45 -3.00
CA ALA A 148 3.90 2.81 -3.49
C ALA A 148 3.19 3.66 -2.43
N MET A 149 3.58 4.93 -2.34
CA MET A 149 2.94 5.92 -1.47
C MET A 149 3.25 7.33 -1.97
N SER A 150 2.31 8.25 -1.79
CA SER A 150 2.47 9.67 -2.03
C SER A 150 2.62 10.47 -0.73
N GLN A 151 3.46 11.51 -0.76
CA GLN A 151 3.63 12.43 0.36
C GLN A 151 4.15 13.78 -0.15
N ASP A 152 3.51 14.87 0.27
CA ASP A 152 3.87 16.24 -0.14
C ASP A 152 4.01 16.43 -1.66
N GLY A 153 3.24 15.68 -2.45
CA GLY A 153 3.29 15.71 -3.92
C GLY A 153 4.48 14.99 -4.55
N ILE A 154 5.20 14.17 -3.77
CA ILE A 154 6.24 13.24 -4.21
C ILE A 154 5.69 11.82 -4.09
N ILE A 155 6.08 10.92 -5.01
CA ILE A 155 5.71 9.50 -4.96
C ILE A 155 6.96 8.66 -4.75
N TYR A 156 6.90 7.75 -3.79
CA TYR A 156 7.93 6.76 -3.51
C TYR A 156 7.51 5.39 -4.08
N ALA A 157 8.23 4.89 -5.07
CA ALA A 157 7.98 3.60 -5.71
C ALA A 157 9.01 2.57 -5.26
N ARG A 158 8.65 1.73 -4.28
CA ARG A 158 9.53 0.81 -3.55
C ARG A 158 9.58 -0.55 -4.22
N ARG A 159 10.62 -0.77 -5.05
CA ARG A 159 10.77 -1.99 -5.87
C ARG A 159 10.90 -3.27 -5.06
N GLU A 160 11.65 -3.23 -3.96
CA GLU A 160 11.81 -4.39 -3.08
C GLU A 160 10.49 -4.73 -2.39
N SER A 161 9.83 -3.76 -1.75
CA SER A 161 8.49 -3.92 -1.17
C SER A 161 7.47 -4.47 -2.16
N MET A 162 7.46 -4.00 -3.41
CA MET A 162 6.56 -4.50 -4.45
C MET A 162 6.73 -6.00 -4.72
N LYS A 163 7.98 -6.49 -4.73
CA LYS A 163 8.24 -7.92 -4.98
C LYS A 163 7.66 -8.81 -3.89
N TYR A 164 7.90 -8.47 -2.63
CA TYR A 164 7.34 -9.21 -1.49
C TYR A 164 5.83 -9.15 -1.50
N PHE A 165 5.25 -7.94 -1.61
CA PHE A 165 3.81 -7.74 -1.65
C PHE A 165 3.13 -8.56 -2.75
N LEU A 166 3.63 -8.46 -3.98
CA LEU A 166 3.01 -9.11 -5.13
C LEU A 166 3.11 -10.63 -5.05
N TYR A 167 4.27 -11.16 -4.66
CA TYR A 167 4.45 -12.61 -4.57
C TYR A 167 3.54 -13.22 -3.51
N ASP A 168 3.42 -12.59 -2.34
CA ASP A 168 2.53 -13.08 -1.29
C ASP A 168 1.06 -13.01 -1.70
N LYS A 169 0.65 -11.95 -2.40
CA LYS A 169 -0.70 -11.86 -2.97
C LYS A 169 -0.97 -12.94 -4.02
N ILE A 170 0.02 -13.26 -4.85
CA ILE A 170 -0.07 -14.35 -5.83
C ILE A 170 -0.23 -15.69 -5.12
N LEU A 171 0.55 -15.97 -4.06
CA LEU A 171 0.42 -17.23 -3.32
C LEU A 171 -0.91 -17.34 -2.58
N GLU A 172 -1.35 -16.25 -1.93
CA GLU A 172 -2.64 -16.16 -1.24
C GLU A 172 -3.81 -16.49 -2.19
N LEU A 173 -3.80 -15.91 -3.39
CA LEU A 173 -4.90 -16.01 -4.34
C LEU A 173 -4.77 -17.18 -5.33
N GLY A 174 -3.57 -17.69 -5.56
CA GLY A 174 -3.30 -18.71 -6.59
C GLY A 174 -4.12 -19.99 -6.41
N ASN A 175 -4.43 -20.35 -5.15
CA ASN A 175 -5.24 -21.52 -4.80
C ASN A 175 -6.76 -21.25 -4.73
N THR A 176 -7.19 -19.98 -4.84
CA THR A 176 -8.61 -19.62 -4.73
C THR A 176 -9.44 -19.94 -5.98
N GLY A 177 -8.77 -20.28 -7.09
CA GLY A 177 -9.44 -20.57 -8.36
C GLY A 177 -9.97 -19.34 -9.10
N LYS A 178 -9.79 -18.11 -8.56
CA LYS A 178 -10.19 -16.86 -9.21
C LYS A 178 -9.64 -16.79 -10.64
N ILE A 179 -10.52 -16.49 -11.60
CA ILE A 179 -10.13 -16.41 -13.01
C ILE A 179 -9.19 -15.22 -13.28
N SER A 180 -9.39 -14.10 -12.58
CA SER A 180 -8.63 -12.87 -12.78
C SER A 180 -7.14 -13.00 -12.45
N ILE A 181 -6.79 -13.68 -11.36
CA ILE A 181 -5.39 -13.94 -11.03
C ILE A 181 -4.76 -14.90 -12.04
N LYS A 182 -5.48 -15.95 -12.46
CA LYS A 182 -4.97 -16.92 -13.45
C LYS A 182 -4.70 -16.24 -14.80
N ASP A 183 -5.63 -15.40 -15.26
CA ASP A 183 -5.48 -14.63 -16.51
C ASP A 183 -4.26 -13.69 -16.43
N ALA A 184 -4.13 -12.93 -15.34
CA ALA A 184 -3.00 -12.02 -15.15
C ALA A 184 -1.66 -12.74 -15.20
N LEU A 185 -1.56 -13.88 -14.52
CA LEU A 185 -0.33 -14.67 -14.49
C LEU A 185 -0.02 -15.35 -15.83
N GLN A 186 -1.05 -15.74 -16.58
CA GLN A 186 -0.89 -16.35 -17.91
C GLN A 186 -0.21 -15.41 -18.91
N VAL A 187 -0.47 -14.09 -18.84
CA VAL A 187 0.21 -13.09 -19.70
C VAL A 187 1.74 -13.12 -19.53
N TYR A 188 2.22 -13.55 -18.36
CA TYR A 188 3.63 -13.67 -18.04
C TYR A 188 4.16 -15.11 -18.06
N ASP A 189 3.35 -16.07 -18.53
CA ASP A 189 3.63 -17.51 -18.46
C ASP A 189 4.13 -17.93 -17.06
N PHE A 190 3.53 -17.37 -16.02
CA PHE A 190 3.95 -17.56 -14.63
C PHE A 190 2.97 -18.46 -13.88
N ASP A 191 3.48 -19.56 -13.33
CA ASP A 191 2.73 -20.40 -12.40
C ASP A 191 3.70 -20.86 -11.30
N PRO A 192 3.74 -20.17 -10.14
CA PRO A 192 4.71 -20.46 -9.11
C PRO A 192 4.55 -21.85 -8.51
N PHE A 193 3.39 -22.50 -8.69
CA PHE A 193 3.15 -23.87 -8.21
C PHE A 193 3.62 -24.95 -9.18
N LYS A 194 3.96 -24.59 -10.42
CA LYS A 194 4.48 -25.52 -11.44
C LYS A 194 5.94 -25.30 -11.79
N LEU A 195 6.45 -24.08 -11.57
CA LEU A 195 7.86 -23.79 -11.75
C LEU A 195 8.68 -24.56 -10.71
N LYS A 196 9.79 -25.16 -11.15
CA LYS A 196 10.66 -25.99 -10.30
C LYS A 196 11.96 -25.28 -9.92
N GLU A 197 12.42 -24.38 -10.77
CA GLU A 197 13.67 -23.64 -10.58
C GLU A 197 13.37 -22.28 -9.95
N GLU A 198 13.95 -22.01 -8.78
CA GLU A 198 13.79 -20.73 -8.07
C GLU A 198 14.26 -19.53 -8.92
N SER A 199 15.28 -19.72 -9.75
CA SER A 199 15.79 -18.70 -10.66
C SER A 199 14.76 -18.26 -11.72
N ASP A 200 13.95 -19.18 -12.22
CA ASP A 200 12.86 -18.87 -13.17
C ASP A 200 11.73 -18.11 -12.47
N ILE A 201 11.42 -18.47 -11.22
CA ILE A 201 10.43 -17.76 -10.41
C ILE A 201 10.90 -16.32 -10.19
N GLY A 202 12.15 -16.14 -9.77
CA GLY A 202 12.73 -14.84 -9.51
C GLY A 202 12.76 -13.93 -10.74
N HIS A 203 13.19 -14.44 -11.90
CA HIS A 203 13.24 -13.65 -13.14
C HIS A 203 11.84 -13.17 -13.57
N ARG A 204 10.84 -14.06 -13.51
CA ARG A 204 9.45 -13.72 -13.86
C ARG A 204 8.86 -12.74 -12.85
N LEU A 205 9.09 -12.95 -11.56
CA LEU A 205 8.59 -12.03 -10.53
C LEU A 205 9.19 -10.63 -10.67
N GLU A 206 10.49 -10.48 -10.97
CA GLU A 206 11.10 -9.16 -11.20
C GLU A 206 10.41 -8.44 -12.38
N LYS A 207 10.11 -9.16 -13.47
CA LYS A 207 9.37 -8.59 -14.61
C LYS A 207 7.95 -8.16 -14.22
N ILE A 208 7.20 -9.01 -13.53
CA ILE A 208 5.81 -8.72 -13.15
C ILE A 208 5.77 -7.57 -12.14
N SER A 209 6.56 -7.64 -11.06
CA SER A 209 6.61 -6.61 -10.02
C SER A 209 7.03 -5.24 -10.57
N GLY A 210 7.98 -5.19 -11.50
CA GLY A 210 8.35 -3.95 -12.19
C GLY A 210 7.18 -3.36 -13.00
N ALA A 211 6.48 -4.20 -13.78
CA ALA A 211 5.34 -3.76 -14.58
C ALA A 211 4.14 -3.30 -13.74
N GLU A 212 3.88 -3.98 -12.62
CA GLU A 212 2.80 -3.63 -11.70
C GLU A 212 3.16 -2.43 -10.82
N LEU A 213 4.43 -2.24 -10.42
CA LEU A 213 4.85 -1.01 -9.72
C LEU A 213 4.57 0.23 -10.58
N GLU A 214 4.87 0.16 -11.87
CA GLU A 214 4.54 1.21 -12.84
C GLU A 214 3.04 1.46 -12.98
N THR A 215 2.18 0.51 -12.60
CA THR A 215 0.73 0.69 -12.54
C THR A 215 0.30 1.29 -11.21
N TYR A 216 0.89 0.86 -10.09
CA TYR A 216 0.66 1.41 -8.75
C TYR A 216 1.06 2.89 -8.64
N ILE A 217 2.10 3.33 -9.37
CA ILE A 217 2.43 4.76 -9.46
C ILE A 217 1.23 5.59 -9.95
N TYR A 218 0.36 5.05 -10.81
CA TYR A 218 -0.81 5.79 -11.29
C TYR A 218 -1.97 5.84 -10.29
N HIS A 219 -2.04 4.93 -9.31
CA HIS A 219 -2.90 5.11 -8.15
C HIS A 219 -2.47 6.34 -7.37
N GLU A 220 -1.17 6.42 -7.04
CA GLU A 220 -0.60 7.56 -6.31
C GLU A 220 -0.71 8.88 -7.09
N ILE A 221 -0.53 8.87 -8.41
CA ILE A 221 -0.77 10.05 -9.27
C ILE A 221 -2.25 10.46 -9.20
N GLY A 222 -3.16 9.48 -9.21
CA GLY A 222 -4.59 9.67 -9.01
C GLY A 222 -4.88 10.41 -7.71
N GLU A 223 -4.28 9.99 -6.60
CA GLU A 223 -4.41 10.66 -5.30
C GLU A 223 -3.86 12.10 -5.31
N VAL A 224 -2.63 12.29 -5.81
CA VAL A 224 -1.95 13.60 -5.81
C VAL A 224 -2.72 14.64 -6.63
N LYS A 225 -3.35 14.22 -7.73
CA LYS A 225 -4.02 15.12 -8.67
C LYS A 225 -5.47 15.39 -8.35
N GLU A 226 -6.14 14.48 -7.67
CA GLU A 226 -7.56 14.58 -7.37
C GLU A 226 -7.82 15.63 -6.28
N PRO A 227 -8.55 16.73 -6.57
CA PRO A 227 -8.79 17.81 -5.60
C PRO A 227 -9.44 17.36 -4.29
N PHE A 228 -10.23 16.29 -4.32
CA PHE A 228 -10.89 15.74 -3.13
C PHE A 228 -9.91 15.46 -1.97
N PHE A 229 -8.72 14.93 -2.24
CA PHE A 229 -7.75 14.60 -1.18
C PHE A 229 -7.14 15.83 -0.49
N LYS A 230 -7.30 17.01 -1.08
CA LYS A 230 -6.88 18.30 -0.50
C LYS A 230 -7.94 18.90 0.43
N ASP A 231 -9.13 18.30 0.50
CA ASP A 231 -10.17 18.74 1.42
C ASP A 231 -9.78 18.42 2.87
N SER A 232 -9.70 19.43 3.72
CA SER A 232 -9.38 19.27 5.14
C SER A 232 -10.36 18.38 5.90
N ARG A 233 -11.62 18.29 5.45
CA ARG A 233 -12.65 17.43 6.06
C ARG A 233 -12.33 15.96 5.86
N TRP A 234 -11.78 15.60 4.69
CA TRP A 234 -11.31 14.24 4.43
C TRP A 234 -10.22 13.82 5.41
N GLN A 235 -9.21 14.68 5.59
CA GLN A 235 -8.14 14.46 6.56
C GLN A 235 -8.70 14.37 7.99
N GLY A 236 -9.70 15.19 8.31
CA GLY A 236 -10.44 15.14 9.58
C GLY A 236 -11.15 13.80 9.83
N ILE A 237 -11.73 13.17 8.80
CA ILE A 237 -12.35 11.84 8.91
C ILE A 237 -11.28 10.79 9.24
N ILE A 238 -10.18 10.74 8.49
CA ILE A 238 -9.11 9.76 8.71
C ILE A 238 -8.50 9.92 10.11
N GLN A 239 -8.30 11.16 10.56
CA GLN A 239 -7.77 11.47 11.89
C GLN A 239 -8.73 11.11 13.04
N MET A 240 -10.03 11.28 12.83
CA MET A 240 -11.04 11.05 13.86
C MET A 240 -11.39 9.58 14.04
N PHE A 241 -11.25 8.77 12.99
CA PHE A 241 -11.75 7.40 12.96
C PHE A 241 -10.69 6.30 12.76
N PRO A 242 -9.45 6.42 13.29
CA PRO A 242 -8.41 5.43 13.04
C PRO A 242 -8.82 4.05 13.53
N ASN A 243 -8.48 3.02 12.75
CA ASN A 243 -8.75 1.61 12.99
C ASN A 243 -10.24 1.24 13.08
N THR A 244 -11.15 2.07 12.55
CA THR A 244 -12.59 1.80 12.55
C THR A 244 -13.11 1.36 11.17
N LYS A 245 -14.36 0.87 11.11
CA LYS A 245 -15.04 0.64 9.82
C LYS A 245 -15.22 1.93 9.02
N VAL A 246 -15.36 3.07 9.68
CA VAL A 246 -15.51 4.39 9.02
C VAL A 246 -14.23 4.76 8.28
N GLU A 247 -13.05 4.59 8.88
CA GLU A 247 -11.79 4.80 8.15
C GLU A 247 -11.65 3.82 6.98
N LYS A 248 -11.99 2.54 7.18
CA LYS A 248 -11.93 1.54 6.09
C LYS A 248 -12.85 1.90 4.92
N LEU A 249 -14.05 2.42 5.20
CA LEU A 249 -14.96 2.93 4.17
C LEU A 249 -14.36 4.16 3.49
N ALA A 250 -13.87 5.13 4.26
CA ALA A 250 -13.22 6.33 3.72
C ALA A 250 -12.07 5.93 2.79
N ARG A 251 -11.08 5.16 3.25
CA ARG A 251 -9.98 4.70 2.38
C ARG A 251 -10.46 3.98 1.13
N ALA A 252 -11.51 3.15 1.21
CA ALA A 252 -12.08 2.52 0.01
C ALA A 252 -12.69 3.53 -0.98
N ILE A 253 -13.36 4.59 -0.51
CA ILE A 253 -13.81 5.71 -1.35
C ILE A 253 -12.62 6.37 -2.03
N GLY A 254 -11.58 6.70 -1.25
CA GLY A 254 -10.35 7.31 -1.73
C GLY A 254 -9.68 6.46 -2.81
N ASP A 255 -9.42 5.19 -2.53
CA ASP A 255 -8.81 4.25 -3.47
C ASP A 255 -9.58 4.20 -4.80
N ILE A 256 -10.92 4.07 -4.75
CA ILE A 256 -11.72 4.04 -5.98
C ILE A 256 -11.58 5.37 -6.72
N MET A 257 -11.69 6.52 -6.04
CA MET A 257 -11.52 7.83 -6.67
C MET A 257 -10.15 7.98 -7.33
N ALA A 258 -9.08 7.58 -6.64
CA ALA A 258 -7.71 7.63 -7.13
C ALA A 258 -7.51 6.71 -8.35
N ASP A 259 -8.04 5.49 -8.30
CA ASP A 259 -7.91 4.51 -9.38
C ASP A 259 -8.71 4.90 -10.62
N THR A 260 -9.90 5.49 -10.42
CA THR A 260 -10.89 5.70 -11.48
C THR A 260 -10.86 7.07 -12.10
N ASN A 261 -10.16 8.06 -11.55
CA ASN A 261 -10.07 9.39 -12.19
C ASN A 261 -9.23 9.36 -13.48
N ASN A 262 -9.21 10.48 -14.21
CA ASN A 262 -8.54 10.60 -15.52
C ASN A 262 -7.01 10.51 -15.48
N PHE A 263 -6.41 10.56 -14.30
CA PHE A 263 -4.97 10.37 -14.10
C PHE A 263 -4.64 9.03 -13.40
N GLY A 264 -5.69 8.30 -13.00
CA GLY A 264 -5.64 7.15 -12.11
C GLY A 264 -5.16 5.85 -12.74
N MET A 265 -5.04 4.84 -11.88
CA MET A 265 -4.58 3.50 -12.23
C MET A 265 -5.38 2.87 -13.38
N LEU A 266 -6.71 2.86 -13.30
CA LEU A 266 -7.55 2.21 -14.31
C LEU A 266 -7.50 2.93 -15.66
N ASN A 267 -7.45 4.27 -15.66
CA ASN A 267 -7.27 5.02 -16.88
C ASN A 267 -5.95 4.63 -17.59
N HIS A 268 -4.86 4.51 -16.84
CA HIS A 268 -3.57 4.03 -17.36
C HIS A 268 -3.66 2.59 -17.88
N ILE A 269 -4.28 1.68 -17.12
CA ILE A 269 -4.46 0.29 -17.54
C ILE A 269 -5.22 0.22 -18.88
N ILE A 270 -6.29 0.98 -19.04
CA ILE A 270 -7.13 1.00 -20.25
C ILE A 270 -6.35 1.61 -21.43
N GLN A 271 -5.76 2.79 -21.23
CA GLN A 271 -5.04 3.52 -22.29
C GLN A 271 -3.91 2.69 -22.90
N TYR A 272 -3.19 1.92 -22.08
CA TYR A 272 -2.08 1.08 -22.53
C TYR A 272 -2.47 -0.40 -22.65
N GLN A 273 -3.76 -0.72 -22.54
CA GLN A 273 -4.31 -2.06 -22.68
C GLN A 273 -3.57 -3.12 -21.84
N LYS A 274 -3.25 -2.79 -20.59
CA LYS A 274 -2.49 -3.64 -19.66
C LYS A 274 -3.35 -4.79 -19.11
N ARG A 275 -3.61 -5.81 -19.92
CA ARG A 275 -4.46 -6.97 -19.54
C ARG A 275 -4.07 -7.61 -18.21
N ALA A 276 -2.77 -7.84 -17.98
CA ALA A 276 -2.33 -8.46 -16.74
C ALA A 276 -2.62 -7.59 -15.51
N SER A 277 -2.33 -6.29 -15.60
CA SER A 277 -2.63 -5.34 -14.52
C SER A 277 -4.12 -5.21 -14.25
N LEU A 278 -4.98 -5.28 -15.29
CA LEU A 278 -6.44 -5.36 -15.10
C LEU A 278 -6.83 -6.64 -14.32
N GLY A 279 -6.26 -7.79 -14.68
CA GLY A 279 -6.49 -9.03 -13.96
C GLY A 279 -6.02 -8.97 -12.49
N PHE A 280 -4.87 -8.37 -12.21
CA PHE A 280 -4.41 -8.13 -10.83
C PHE A 280 -5.32 -7.18 -10.07
N TYR A 281 -5.72 -6.06 -10.68
CA TYR A 281 -6.67 -5.10 -10.09
C TYR A 281 -7.94 -5.80 -9.60
N VAL A 282 -8.58 -6.58 -10.49
CA VAL A 282 -9.81 -7.32 -10.19
C VAL A 282 -9.57 -8.48 -9.22
N ALA A 283 -8.39 -9.11 -9.23
CA ALA A 283 -8.05 -10.15 -8.28
C ALA A 283 -7.93 -9.61 -6.85
N PHE A 284 -7.35 -8.42 -6.70
CA PHE A 284 -6.99 -7.78 -5.43
C PHE A 284 -8.12 -6.94 -4.84
N ILE A 285 -9.17 -6.63 -5.61
CA ILE A 285 -10.32 -5.90 -5.07
C ILE A 285 -11.04 -6.70 -3.98
N ASP A 286 -11.22 -6.09 -2.82
CA ASP A 286 -11.76 -6.69 -1.61
C ASP A 286 -12.51 -5.66 -0.75
N GLY A 287 -13.05 -6.12 0.38
CA GLY A 287 -13.69 -5.27 1.39
C GLY A 287 -14.73 -4.31 0.82
N PHE A 288 -14.69 -3.05 1.28
CA PHE A 288 -15.60 -2.00 0.81
C PHE A 288 -15.39 -1.64 -0.66
N ARG A 289 -14.17 -1.72 -1.20
CA ARG A 289 -13.93 -1.44 -2.63
C ARG A 289 -14.75 -2.38 -3.52
N LYS A 290 -14.76 -3.67 -3.18
CA LYS A 290 -15.57 -4.67 -3.89
C LYS A 290 -17.08 -4.38 -3.80
N LEU A 291 -17.56 -3.92 -2.65
CA LEU A 291 -18.99 -3.62 -2.44
C LEU A 291 -19.42 -2.34 -3.17
N MET A 292 -18.54 -1.35 -3.23
CA MET A 292 -18.81 -0.05 -3.83
C MET A 292 -18.59 -0.04 -5.34
N PHE A 293 -17.67 -0.87 -5.85
CA PHE A 293 -17.36 -0.94 -7.27
C PHE A 293 -17.59 -2.35 -7.86
N PRO A 294 -18.82 -2.90 -7.81
CA PRO A 294 -19.13 -4.20 -8.40
C PRO A 294 -19.00 -4.23 -9.93
N GLU A 295 -19.17 -3.10 -10.62
CA GLU A 295 -19.15 -2.99 -12.08
C GLU A 295 -17.83 -3.49 -12.67
N ILE A 296 -16.69 -3.26 -12.01
CA ILE A 296 -15.41 -3.73 -12.53
C ILE A 296 -15.34 -5.25 -12.61
N ILE A 297 -16.01 -5.96 -11.71
CA ILE A 297 -16.05 -7.42 -11.69
C ILE A 297 -16.91 -7.93 -12.84
N GLU A 298 -18.08 -7.33 -13.05
CA GLU A 298 -18.99 -7.69 -14.14
C GLU A 298 -18.41 -7.35 -15.51
N SER A 299 -17.82 -6.15 -15.65
CA SER A 299 -17.18 -5.72 -16.89
C SER A 299 -15.91 -6.52 -17.18
N TYR A 300 -15.16 -6.95 -16.17
CA TYR A 300 -14.02 -7.86 -16.38
C TYR A 300 -14.44 -9.20 -16.96
N GLN A 301 -15.56 -9.77 -16.51
CA GLN A 301 -16.10 -11.01 -17.09
C GLN A 301 -16.45 -10.83 -18.57
N LYS A 302 -17.13 -9.72 -18.92
CA LYS A 302 -17.44 -9.39 -20.32
C LYS A 302 -16.17 -9.18 -21.14
N PHE A 303 -15.20 -8.44 -20.61
CA PHE A 303 -13.90 -8.20 -21.24
C PHE A 303 -13.16 -9.51 -21.53
N MET A 304 -13.23 -10.50 -20.64
CA MET A 304 -12.61 -11.80 -20.86
C MET A 304 -13.20 -12.56 -22.07
N GLU A 305 -14.46 -12.29 -22.42
CA GLU A 305 -15.15 -12.87 -23.57
C GLU A 305 -14.92 -12.07 -24.86
N THR A 306 -14.89 -10.74 -24.78
CA THR A 306 -14.90 -9.85 -25.94
C THR A 306 -13.53 -9.24 -26.29
N GLY A 307 -12.65 -9.10 -25.30
CA GLY A 307 -11.42 -8.31 -25.39
C GLY A 307 -11.63 -6.79 -25.50
N ASP A 308 -12.86 -6.32 -25.24
CA ASP A 308 -13.26 -4.94 -25.48
C ASP A 308 -12.92 -4.02 -24.29
N TRP A 309 -12.01 -3.07 -24.50
CA TRP A 309 -11.62 -2.13 -23.45
C TRP A 309 -12.68 -1.08 -23.14
N GLU A 310 -13.63 -0.84 -24.04
CA GLU A 310 -14.71 0.12 -23.82
C GLU A 310 -15.61 -0.32 -22.65
N VAL A 311 -15.82 -1.64 -22.47
CA VAL A 311 -16.61 -2.13 -21.31
C VAL A 311 -15.93 -1.87 -19.96
N ILE A 312 -14.61 -1.78 -19.94
CA ILE A 312 -13.83 -1.45 -18.73
C ILE A 312 -13.84 0.06 -18.49
N GLU A 313 -13.76 0.86 -19.56
CA GLU A 313 -13.87 2.32 -19.46
C GLU A 313 -15.24 2.77 -18.95
N GLU A 314 -16.32 2.16 -19.42
CA GLU A 314 -17.66 2.41 -18.88
C GLU A 314 -17.76 2.06 -17.39
N ALA A 315 -17.12 0.97 -16.96
CA ALA A 315 -17.06 0.61 -15.55
C ALA A 315 -16.24 1.64 -14.75
N ARG A 316 -15.08 2.06 -15.26
CA ARG A 316 -14.25 3.10 -14.62
C ARG A 316 -15.05 4.36 -14.34
N ILE A 317 -15.77 4.87 -15.35
CA ILE A 317 -16.58 6.09 -15.23
C ILE A 317 -17.68 5.91 -14.17
N LYS A 318 -18.46 4.82 -14.23
CA LYS A 318 -19.51 4.53 -13.24
C LYS A 318 -18.97 4.35 -11.82
N GLY A 319 -17.81 3.70 -11.69
CA GLY A 319 -17.11 3.53 -10.42
C GLY A 319 -16.68 4.86 -9.82
N HIS A 320 -16.17 5.77 -10.66
CA HIS A 320 -15.81 7.13 -10.26
C HIS A 320 -17.02 7.92 -9.77
N GLU A 321 -18.08 7.99 -10.57
CA GLU A 321 -19.32 8.71 -10.23
C GLU A 321 -19.91 8.25 -8.90
N ARG A 322 -19.92 6.92 -8.66
CA ARG A 322 -20.39 6.39 -7.38
C ARG A 322 -19.46 6.73 -6.24
N ALA A 323 -18.14 6.64 -6.43
CA ALA A 323 -17.19 7.00 -5.39
C ALA A 323 -17.32 8.49 -5.02
N GLU A 324 -17.50 9.37 -5.99
CA GLU A 324 -17.80 10.80 -5.79
C GLU A 324 -19.11 11.01 -5.00
N GLU A 325 -20.16 10.25 -5.28
CA GLU A 325 -21.41 10.31 -4.50
C GLU A 325 -21.17 9.94 -3.02
N TYR A 326 -20.47 8.83 -2.77
CA TYR A 326 -20.15 8.41 -1.41
C TYR A 326 -19.20 9.39 -0.71
N ALA A 327 -18.25 9.98 -1.46
CA ALA A 327 -17.35 11.02 -0.99
C ALA A 327 -18.12 12.26 -0.54
N GLY A 328 -19.08 12.75 -1.34
CA GLY A 328 -19.94 13.86 -0.94
C GLY A 328 -20.74 13.54 0.33
N ARG A 329 -21.39 12.37 0.36
CA ARG A 329 -22.24 11.97 1.49
C ARG A 329 -21.45 11.78 2.79
N ILE A 330 -20.25 11.18 2.75
CA ILE A 330 -19.44 11.00 3.97
C ILE A 330 -18.99 12.36 4.53
N LEU A 331 -18.65 13.32 3.66
CA LEU A 331 -18.30 14.68 4.05
C LEU A 331 -19.50 15.43 4.67
N ASP A 332 -20.69 15.33 4.06
CA ASP A 332 -21.91 15.97 4.57
C ASP A 332 -22.32 15.41 5.96
N ILE A 333 -22.23 14.09 6.13
CA ILE A 333 -22.48 13.46 7.44
C ILE A 333 -21.43 13.90 8.45
N TYR A 334 -20.15 13.93 8.06
CA TYR A 334 -19.07 14.39 8.94
C TYR A 334 -19.34 15.82 9.44
N ASP A 335 -19.62 16.76 8.54
CA ASP A 335 -19.86 18.17 8.90
C ASP A 335 -21.09 18.33 9.83
N SER A 336 -22.17 17.62 9.54
CA SER A 336 -23.43 17.74 10.29
C SER A 336 -23.44 16.99 11.63
N ALA A 337 -22.65 15.91 11.75
CA ALA A 337 -22.68 15.02 12.90
C ALA A 337 -21.48 15.21 13.85
N ILE A 338 -20.33 15.72 13.38
CA ILE A 338 -19.11 15.77 14.21
C ILE A 338 -19.25 16.70 15.43
N SER A 339 -20.03 17.77 15.30
CA SER A 339 -20.36 18.69 16.40
C SER A 339 -21.10 18.02 17.56
N LYS A 340 -21.76 16.88 17.30
CA LYS A 340 -22.48 16.07 18.30
C LYS A 340 -21.61 14.96 18.91
N GLY A 341 -20.36 14.85 18.49
CA GLY A 341 -19.37 13.92 19.01
C GLY A 341 -19.01 12.78 18.04
N ARG A 342 -17.82 12.23 18.24
CA ARG A 342 -17.22 11.15 17.42
C ARG A 342 -18.14 9.94 17.26
N ASP A 343 -18.69 9.43 18.36
CA ASP A 343 -19.51 8.21 18.34
C ASP A 343 -20.83 8.41 17.60
N PHE A 344 -21.42 9.60 17.72
CA PHE A 344 -22.63 9.96 16.97
C PHE A 344 -22.34 10.03 15.47
N ALA A 345 -21.26 10.69 15.07
CA ALA A 345 -20.84 10.73 13.67
C ALA A 345 -20.54 9.33 13.10
N ALA A 346 -19.84 8.47 13.86
CA ALA A 346 -19.59 7.10 13.45
C ALA A 346 -20.87 6.28 13.26
N MET A 347 -21.85 6.46 14.16
CA MET A 347 -23.16 5.81 14.07
C MET A 347 -23.92 6.26 12.81
N GLU A 348 -23.97 7.56 12.52
CA GLU A 348 -24.67 8.09 11.34
C GLU A 348 -24.01 7.60 10.04
N ILE A 349 -22.68 7.66 9.93
CA ILE A 349 -21.93 7.13 8.79
C ILE A 349 -22.21 5.63 8.61
N THR A 350 -22.22 4.87 9.71
CA THR A 350 -22.50 3.44 9.66
C THR A 350 -23.92 3.17 9.17
N ARG A 351 -24.91 3.90 9.68
CA ARG A 351 -26.32 3.75 9.30
C ARG A 351 -26.56 4.08 7.83
N GLU A 352 -25.98 5.18 7.34
CA GLU A 352 -26.34 5.72 6.02
C GLU A 352 -25.49 5.19 4.88
N LEU A 353 -24.22 4.86 5.14
CA LEU A 353 -23.28 4.43 4.10
C LEU A 353 -22.94 2.95 4.24
N ILE A 354 -22.53 2.49 5.42
CA ILE A 354 -22.06 1.10 5.58
C ILE A 354 -23.22 0.11 5.48
N ALA A 355 -24.31 0.33 6.20
CA ALA A 355 -25.46 -0.58 6.18
C ALA A 355 -26.12 -0.67 4.80
N SER A 356 -26.02 0.40 3.98
CA SER A 356 -26.52 0.41 2.60
C SER A 356 -25.76 -0.56 1.67
N LEU A 357 -24.55 -0.95 2.05
CA LEU A 357 -23.72 -1.94 1.35
C LEU A 357 -24.00 -3.39 1.81
N GLY A 358 -24.95 -3.60 2.74
CA GLY A 358 -25.38 -4.92 3.19
C GLY A 358 -24.44 -5.61 4.20
N VAL A 359 -23.66 -4.84 4.97
CA VAL A 359 -22.64 -5.32 5.94
C VAL A 359 -22.72 -4.67 7.32
#